data_AF-A0A6Y4CJV7-F1
#
_entry.id   AF-A0A6Y4CJV7-F1
#
_cell.length_a   1.000
_cell.length_b   1.000
_cell.length_c   1.000
_cell.angle_alpha   90.00
_cell.angle_beta   90.00
_cell.angle_gamma   90.00
#
_symmetry.space_group_name_H-M   'P 1'
#
loop_
_entity.id
_entity.type
_entity.pdbx_description
1 polymer ?
#
loop_
_entity_poly.entity_id
_entity_poly.type
_entity_poly.pdbx_seq_one_letter_code
_entity_poly.pdbx_strand_id
1 'polypeptide(L)'
;LLISSKSIKPDSLDTILGDILKKESGISGTINLPTLSLSRTESSMLRMWMEGQGTIQISDRMNIKAKTVSSHKGNIKRKIKTHNKQVIYHVVRLTDNVTNGIFVNMR
;
A
#
# COMPACT_ATOMS: atom_id res chain seq x y z
N LEU A 1 -0.93 9.84 5.18
CA LEU A 1 -0.72 8.61 4.37
C LEU A 1 -1.60 8.76 3.16
N LEU A 2 -1.04 8.83 1.95
CA LEU A 2 -1.82 8.88 0.71
C LEU A 2 -1.93 7.47 0.15
N ILE A 3 -3.14 7.05 -0.24
CA ILE A 3 -3.39 5.71 -0.78
C ILE A 3 -4.03 5.88 -2.15
N SER A 4 -3.37 5.32 -3.16
CA SER A 4 -3.96 5.19 -4.50
C SER A 4 -4.66 3.85 -4.62
N SER A 5 -5.78 3.82 -5.34
CA SER A 5 -6.45 2.58 -5.70
C SER A 5 -5.64 1.81 -6.76
N LYS A 6 -5.96 0.53 -6.97
CA LYS A 6 -5.36 -0.26 -8.07
C LYS A 6 -5.60 0.34 -9.47
N SER A 7 -6.62 1.19 -9.63
CA SER A 7 -7.02 1.74 -10.92
C SER A 7 -6.22 2.98 -11.35
N ILE A 8 -5.47 3.61 -10.44
CA ILE A 8 -4.70 4.82 -10.73
C ILE A 8 -3.25 4.66 -10.27
N LYS A 9 -2.32 4.90 -11.18
CA LYS A 9 -0.88 4.90 -10.86
C LYS A 9 -0.54 6.17 -10.07
N PRO A 10 0.40 6.11 -9.11
CA PRO A 10 0.86 7.29 -8.39
C PRO A 10 1.29 8.43 -9.34
N ASP A 11 2.04 8.13 -10.41
CA ASP A 11 2.49 9.14 -11.39
C ASP A 11 1.31 9.84 -12.10
N SER A 12 0.21 9.12 -12.34
CA SER A 12 -1.01 9.71 -12.91
C SER A 12 -1.70 10.63 -11.91
N LEU A 13 -1.69 10.27 -10.62
CA LEU A 13 -2.21 11.12 -9.55
C LEU A 13 -1.36 12.39 -9.39
N ASP A 14 -0.04 12.27 -9.43
CA ASP A 14 0.90 13.39 -9.38
C ASP A 14 0.68 14.35 -10.56
N THR A 15 0.42 13.81 -11.76
CA THR A 15 0.12 14.61 -12.97
C THR A 15 -1.19 15.37 -12.80
N ILE A 16 -2.28 14.69 -12.41
CA ILE A 16 -3.60 15.31 -12.20
C ILE A 16 -3.52 16.44 -11.17
N LEU A 17 -2.83 16.20 -10.04
CA LEU A 17 -2.68 17.20 -8.99
C LEU A 17 -1.76 18.34 -9.42
N GLY A 18 -0.70 18.04 -10.18
CA GLY A 18 0.21 19.03 -10.76
C GLY A 18 -0.52 20.01 -11.69
N ASP A 19 -1.38 19.49 -12.57
CA ASP A 19 -2.17 20.30 -13.49
C ASP A 19 -3.16 21.22 -12.77
N ILE A 20 -3.84 20.70 -11.73
CA ILE A 20 -4.75 21.49 -10.89
C ILE A 20 -4.00 22.61 -10.18
N LEU A 21 -2.88 22.30 -9.54
CA LEU A 21 -2.11 23.29 -8.78
C LEU A 21 -1.50 24.36 -9.69
N LYS A 22 -1.01 23.97 -10.87
CA LYS A 22 -0.54 24.91 -11.89
C LYS A 22 -1.64 25.88 -12.31
N LYS A 23 -2.88 25.39 -12.47
CA LYS A 23 -4.04 26.22 -12.84
C LYS A 23 -4.43 27.20 -11.73
N GLU A 24 -4.44 26.77 -10.47
CA GLU A 24 -4.95 27.58 -9.35
C GLU A 24 -3.92 28.56 -8.76
N SER A 25 -2.64 28.18 -8.74
CA SER A 25 -1.62 28.91 -7.98
C SER A 25 -0.47 29.42 -8.85
N GLY A 26 -0.43 29.11 -10.15
CA GLY A 26 0.69 29.44 -11.04
C GLY A 26 1.99 28.71 -10.69
N ILE A 27 1.97 27.86 -9.66
CA ILE A 27 3.12 27.06 -9.23
C ILE A 27 3.35 25.98 -10.28
N SER A 28 4.40 26.15 -11.09
CA SER A 28 4.91 25.09 -11.95
C SER A 28 6.01 24.34 -11.21
N GLY A 29 5.70 23.13 -10.77
CA GLY A 29 6.65 22.23 -10.13
C GLY A 29 6.21 20.78 -10.29
N THR A 30 7.18 19.86 -10.35
CA THR A 30 6.88 18.43 -10.28
C THR A 30 6.41 18.09 -8.87
N ILE A 31 5.18 17.59 -8.78
CA ILE A 31 4.64 17.10 -7.51
C ILE A 31 5.09 15.65 -7.36
N ASN A 32 5.65 15.34 -6.20
CA ASN A 32 5.92 13.96 -5.81
C ASN A 32 5.23 13.72 -4.47
N LEU A 33 4.00 13.21 -4.53
CA LEU A 33 3.27 12.86 -3.33
C LEU A 33 3.57 11.40 -2.97
N PRO A 34 4.20 11.13 -1.81
CA PRO A 34 4.53 9.77 -1.41
C PRO A 34 3.27 8.96 -1.16
N THR A 35 2.89 8.18 -2.17
CA THR A 35 1.74 7.29 -2.18
C THR A 35 2.14 5.91 -1.67
N LEU A 36 1.27 5.31 -0.84
CA LEU A 36 1.45 3.94 -0.37
C LEU A 36 1.60 2.98 -1.55
N SER A 37 2.73 2.28 -1.59
CA SER A 37 3.08 1.37 -2.67
C SER A 37 3.60 0.06 -2.10
N LEU A 38 2.82 -1.00 -2.25
CA LEU A 38 3.16 -2.35 -1.80
C LEU A 38 3.71 -3.16 -2.98
N SER A 39 4.68 -4.04 -2.73
CA SER A 39 5.06 -5.04 -3.72
C SER A 39 3.98 -6.11 -3.86
N ARG A 40 4.02 -6.91 -4.94
CA ARG A 40 3.13 -8.09 -5.09
C ARG A 40 3.17 -9.01 -3.87
N THR A 41 4.37 -9.30 -3.38
CA THR A 41 4.57 -10.18 -2.22
C THR A 41 4.01 -9.56 -0.94
N GLU A 42 4.24 -8.26 -0.72
CA GLU A 42 3.69 -7.55 0.45
C GLU A 42 2.16 -7.48 0.40
N SER A 43 1.57 -7.25 -0.77
CA SER A 43 0.12 -7.20 -0.95
C SER A 43 -0.53 -8.56 -0.67
N SER A 44 0.02 -9.64 -1.25
CA SER A 44 -0.46 -11.01 -1.02
C SER A 44 -0.35 -11.40 0.46
N MET A 45 0.80 -11.12 1.09
CA MET A 45 0.97 -11.35 2.52
C MET A 45 0.01 -10.54 3.37
N LEU A 46 -0.15 -9.24 3.07
CA LEU A 46 -1.02 -8.36 3.83
C LEU A 46 -2.44 -8.91 3.86
N ARG A 47 -2.95 -9.38 2.71
CA ARG A 47 -4.26 -10.02 2.62
C ARG A 47 -4.36 -11.22 3.58
N MET A 48 -3.46 -12.18 3.49
CA MET A 48 -3.46 -13.36 4.37
C MET A 48 -3.36 -12.97 5.86
N TRP A 49 -2.55 -11.97 6.18
CA TRP A 49 -2.39 -11.49 7.55
C TRP A 49 -3.65 -10.80 8.09
N MET A 50 -4.37 -10.07 7.25
CA MET A 50 -5.65 -9.43 7.58
C MET A 50 -6.82 -10.43 7.62
N GLU A 51 -6.71 -11.57 6.93
CA GLU A 51 -7.59 -12.74 7.07
C GLU A 51 -7.33 -13.54 8.37
N GLY A 52 -6.40 -13.09 9.21
CA GLY A 52 -6.11 -13.71 10.51
C GLY A 52 -5.05 -14.80 10.50
N GLN A 53 -4.41 -15.08 9.36
CA GLN A 53 -3.41 -16.14 9.27
C GLN A 53 -2.15 -15.81 10.08
N GLY A 54 -1.64 -16.83 10.78
CA GLY A 54 -0.40 -16.76 11.57
C GLY A 54 0.86 -16.75 10.69
N THR A 55 2.01 -16.44 11.29
CA THR A 55 3.30 -16.39 10.57
C THR A 55 3.64 -17.72 9.90
N ILE A 56 3.41 -18.85 10.57
CA ILE A 56 3.72 -20.19 10.03
C ILE A 56 2.80 -20.52 8.85
N GLN A 57 1.49 -20.32 8.99
CA GLN A 57 0.52 -20.55 7.91
C GLN A 57 0.84 -19.73 6.65
N ILE A 58 1.21 -18.45 6.82
CA ILE A 58 1.64 -17.59 5.71
C ILE A 58 2.94 -18.10 5.10
N SER A 59 3.89 -18.54 5.94
CA SER A 59 5.17 -19.13 5.52
C SER A 59 4.94 -20.30 4.56
N ASP A 60 4.07 -21.22 4.96
CA ASP A 60 3.77 -22.45 4.23
C ASP A 60 3.03 -22.13 2.92
N ARG A 61 2.00 -21.28 2.96
CA ARG A 61 1.22 -20.91 1.76
C ARG A 61 2.03 -20.13 0.72
N MET A 62 2.95 -19.27 1.16
CA MET A 62 3.80 -18.49 0.27
C MET A 62 5.08 -19.21 -0.14
N ASN A 63 5.38 -20.39 0.44
CA ASN A 63 6.64 -21.10 0.28
C ASN A 63 7.88 -20.22 0.55
N ILE A 64 7.86 -19.47 1.66
CA ILE A 64 8.99 -18.63 2.12
C ILE A 64 9.31 -18.92 3.57
N LYS A 65 10.49 -18.50 4.05
CA LYS A 65 10.90 -18.68 5.46
C LYS A 65 10.08 -17.79 6.40
N ALA A 66 9.78 -18.26 7.61
CA ALA A 66 9.04 -17.49 8.62
C ALA A 66 9.73 -16.15 8.96
N LYS A 67 11.06 -16.10 8.93
CA LYS A 67 11.82 -14.86 9.09
C LYS A 67 11.54 -13.83 7.99
N THR A 68 11.32 -14.29 6.76
CA THR A 68 10.95 -13.45 5.61
C THR A 68 9.54 -12.91 5.80
N VAL A 69 8.62 -13.72 6.35
CA VAL A 69 7.29 -13.26 6.74
C VAL A 69 7.36 -12.10 7.74
N SER A 70 8.16 -12.24 8.80
CA SER A 70 8.38 -11.18 9.78
C SER A 70 8.99 -9.91 9.17
N SER A 71 9.94 -10.07 8.24
CA SER A 71 10.56 -8.94 7.52
C SER A 71 9.54 -8.15 6.70
N HIS A 72 8.71 -8.85 5.90
CA HIS A 72 7.66 -8.21 5.12
C HIS A 72 6.60 -7.54 6.00
N LYS A 73 6.21 -8.13 7.15
CA LYS A 73 5.35 -7.45 8.15
C LYS A 73 5.98 -6.13 8.62
N GLY A 74 7.29 -6.10 8.85
CA GLY A 74 8.03 -4.88 9.17
C GLY A 74 7.99 -3.84 8.05
N ASN A 75 8.18 -4.28 6.80
CA ASN A 75 8.11 -3.39 5.64
C ASN A 75 6.71 -2.79 5.44
N ILE A 76 5.66 -3.60 5.56
CA ILE A 76 4.27 -3.16 5.50
C ILE A 76 3.98 -2.10 6.58
N LYS A 77 4.38 -2.35 7.84
CA LYS A 77 4.24 -1.38 8.94
C LYS A 77 4.93 -0.06 8.62
N ARG A 78 6.15 -0.10 8.08
CA ARG A 78 6.91 1.10 7.68
C ARG A 78 6.21 1.88 6.57
N LYS A 79 5.69 1.18 5.55
CA LYS A 79 5.00 1.78 4.40
C LYS A 79 3.65 2.41 4.78
N ILE A 80 2.87 1.74 5.64
CA ILE A 80 1.58 2.25 6.16
C ILE A 80 1.80 3.28 7.29
N LYS A 81 3.02 3.36 7.83
CA LYS A 81 3.43 4.28 8.91
C LYS A 81 2.72 4.01 10.25
N THR A 82 2.54 2.74 10.61
CA THR A 82 2.00 2.35 11.92
C THR A 82 2.46 0.97 12.35
N HIS A 83 2.59 0.76 13.67
CA HIS A 83 2.85 -0.55 14.27
C HIS A 83 1.59 -1.29 14.69
N ASN A 84 0.45 -0.59 14.75
CA ASN A 84 -0.82 -1.11 15.24
C ASN A 84 -1.50 -1.96 14.14
N LYS A 85 -1.65 -3.27 14.39
CA LYS A 85 -2.28 -4.20 13.45
C LYS A 85 -3.73 -3.82 13.14
N GLN A 86 -4.48 -3.27 14.11
CA GLN A 86 -5.88 -2.88 13.92
C GLN A 86 -6.00 -1.70 12.95
N VAL A 87 -5.09 -0.72 13.05
CA VAL A 87 -5.05 0.40 12.12
C VAL A 87 -4.76 -0.12 10.70
N ILE A 88 -3.81 -1.03 10.54
CA ILE A 88 -3.51 -1.66 9.24
C ILE A 88 -4.73 -2.40 8.68
N TYR A 89 -5.43 -3.16 9.53
CA TYR A 89 -6.64 -3.88 9.16
C TYR A 89 -7.73 -2.93 8.64
N HIS A 90 -8.02 -1.86 9.38
CA HIS A 90 -9.03 -0.89 8.97
C HIS A 90 -8.64 -0.14 7.70
N VAL A 91 -7.35 0.19 7.50
CA VAL A 91 -6.87 0.77 6.24
C VAL A 91 -7.17 -0.14 5.05
N VAL A 92 -6.83 -1.43 5.16
CA VAL A 92 -7.09 -2.41 4.10
C VAL A 92 -8.59 -2.54 3.84
N ARG A 93 -9.39 -2.74 4.89
CA ARG A 93 -10.84 -2.90 4.78
C ARG A 93 -11.54 -1.69 4.17
N LEU A 94 -11.18 -0.47 4.61
CA LEU A 94 -11.73 0.75 4.03
C LEU A 94 -11.36 0.87 2.55
N THR A 95 -10.10 0.61 2.21
CA THR A 95 -9.64 0.70 0.81
C THR A 95 -10.34 -0.30 -0.10
N ASP A 96 -10.54 -1.54 0.36
CA ASP A 96 -11.26 -2.59 -0.38
C ASP A 96 -12.77 -2.33 -0.47
N ASN A 97 -13.35 -1.59 0.49
CA ASN A 97 -14.78 -1.24 0.47
C ASN A 97 -15.09 -0.03 -0.42
N VAL A 98 -14.19 0.96 -0.47
CA VAL A 98 -14.40 2.21 -1.22
C VAL A 98 -13.76 2.20 -2.61
N THR A 99 -12.86 1.25 -2.88
CA THR A 99 -12.15 1.08 -4.16
C THR A 99 -11.84 -0.39 -4.43
N ASN A 100 -11.08 -0.69 -5.49
CA ASN A 100 -10.62 -2.06 -5.80
C ASN A 100 -9.38 -2.51 -4.99
N GLY A 101 -9.06 -1.80 -3.91
CA GLY A 101 -7.93 -2.07 -3.02
C GLY A 101 -6.71 -1.20 -3.28
N ILE A 102 -5.68 -1.41 -2.46
CA ILE A 102 -4.43 -0.61 -2.46
C ILE A 102 -3.62 -0.87 -3.74
N PHE A 103 -3.04 0.19 -4.31
CA PHE A 103 -2.10 0.10 -5.42
C PHE A 103 -0.92 -0.86 -5.12
N VAL A 104 -0.62 -1.71 -6.09
CA VAL A 104 0.48 -2.67 -6.04
C VAL A 104 1.50 -2.33 -7.12
N ASN A 105 2.75 -2.14 -6.73
CA ASN A 105 3.84 -1.93 -7.67
C ASN A 105 4.16 -3.24 -8.39
N MET A 106 3.99 -3.23 -9.72
CA MET A 106 4.23 -4.38 -10.59
C MET A 106 5.67 -4.45 -11.14
N ARG A 107 6.51 -3.44 -10.87
CA ARG A 107 7.93 -3.43 -11.21
C ARG A 107 8.67 -4.63 -10.61
#